data_AF-A0A651EKP6-F1
#
_entry.id   AF-A0A651EKP6-F1
#
_cell.length_a   1.000
_cell.length_b   1.000
_cell.length_c   1.000
_cell.angle_alpha   90.00
_cell.angle_beta   90.00
_cell.angle_gamma   90.00
#
_symmetry.space_group_name_H-M   'P 1'
#
loop_
_entity.id
_entity.type
_entity.pdbx_description
1 polymer ?
#
loop_
_entity_poly.entity_id
_entity_poly.type
_entity_poly.pdbx_seq_one_letter_code
_entity_poly.pdbx_strand_id
1 'polypeptide(L)' 'MRDSYKELTFEELVTKREELRQQFRQLRFDMVVGHVDNPLQKRLFRRRIARLNTLIYNHPDVAGEM' A
#
# COMPACT_ATOMS: atom_id res chain seq x y z
N MET A 1 -1.75 -5.88 14.20
CA MET A 1 -0.56 -5.34 13.50
C MET A 1 -0.83 -3.87 13.17
N ARG A 2 -0.30 -2.97 14.01
CA ARG A 2 -0.35 -1.51 13.82
C ARG A 2 0.86 -1.15 12.96
N ASP A 3 0.69 -1.16 11.65
CA ASP A 3 1.70 -0.57 10.77
C ASP A 3 1.60 0.96 10.99
N SER A 4 2.55 1.54 11.74
CA SER A 4 2.59 2.97 12.09
C SER A 4 2.96 3.79 10.86
N TYR A 5 1.97 4.09 10.02
CA TYR A 5 2.12 4.99 8.88
C TYR A 5 1.80 6.46 9.22
N LYS A 6 1.54 6.78 10.50
CA LYS A 6 1.13 8.12 10.94
C LYS A 6 2.28 9.13 11.05
N GLU A 7 3.52 8.66 11.10
CA GLU A 7 4.71 9.47 11.34
C GLU A 7 5.55 9.69 10.07
N LEU A 8 5.14 9.12 8.93
CA LEU A 8 5.85 9.24 7.67
C LEU A 8 5.49 10.56 6.96
N THR A 9 6.47 11.13 6.26
CA THR A 9 6.25 12.29 5.38
C THR A 9 5.42 11.92 4.15
N PHE A 10 4.83 12.91 3.49
CA PHE A 10 4.00 12.68 2.30
C PHE A 10 4.74 11.92 1.18
N GLU A 11 5.98 12.29 0.90
CA GLU A 11 6.80 11.64 -0.13
C GLU A 11 7.11 10.18 0.21
N GLU A 12 7.38 9.89 1.48
CA GLU A 12 7.59 8.53 1.96
C GLU A 12 6.31 7.69 1.88
N LEU A 13 5.13 8.28 2.16
CA LEU A 13 3.84 7.61 2.00
C LEU A 13 3.58 7.23 0.54
N VAL A 14 3.87 8.14 -0.40
CA VAL A 14 3.73 7.90 -1.85
C VAL A 14 4.72 6.82 -2.31
N THR A 15 5.97 6.90 -1.89
CA THR A 15 7.01 5.91 -2.22
C THR A 15 6.60 4.52 -1.75
N LYS A 16 6.17 4.41 -0.49
CA LYS A 16 5.73 3.14 0.11
C LYS A 16 4.47 2.58 -0.55
N ARG A 17 3.57 3.44 -1.02
CA ARG A 17 2.41 3.04 -1.82
C ARG A 17 2.87 2.37 -3.11
N GLU A 18 3.81 2.97 -3.83
CA GLU A 18 4.30 2.41 -5.11
C GLU A 18 5.05 1.09 -4.92
N GLU A 19 5.87 0.97 -3.88
CA GLU A 19 6.51 -0.29 -3.52
C GLU A 19 5.49 -1.41 -3.26
N LEU A 20 4.48 -1.14 -2.44
CA LEU A 20 3.43 -2.12 -2.13
C LEU A 20 2.58 -2.45 -3.36
N ARG A 21 2.35 -1.49 -4.25
CA ARG A 21 1.69 -1.75 -5.54
C ARG A 21 2.53 -2.67 -6.42
N GLN A 22 3.85 -2.49 -6.46
CA GLN A 22 4.74 -3.36 -7.22
C GLN A 22 4.76 -4.78 -6.66
N GLN A 23 4.88 -4.94 -5.35
CA GLN A 23 4.77 -6.25 -4.68
C GLN A 23 3.41 -6.91 -4.92
N PHE A 24 2.32 -6.13 -4.90
CA PHE A 24 0.99 -6.65 -5.22
C PHE A 24 0.86 -7.09 -6.68
N ARG A 25 1.52 -6.39 -7.63
CA ARG A 25 1.58 -6.81 -9.03
C ARG A 25 2.35 -8.12 -9.18
N GLN A 26 3.51 -8.24 -8.52
CA GLN A 26 4.30 -9.47 -8.54
C GLN A 26 3.49 -10.64 -7.97
N LEU A 27 2.88 -10.47 -6.80
CA LEU A 27 2.03 -11.50 -6.20
C LEU A 27 0.88 -11.91 -7.13
N ARG A 28 0.25 -10.96 -7.83
CA ARG A 28 -0.79 -11.26 -8.83
C ARG A 28 -0.25 -12.07 -10.00
N PHE A 29 0.97 -11.79 -10.45
CA PHE A 29 1.63 -12.54 -11.50
C PHE A 29 1.91 -13.98 -11.03
N ASP A 30 2.49 -14.13 -9.84
CA ASP A 30 2.77 -15.44 -9.24
C ASP A 30 1.49 -16.28 -9.07
N MET A 31 0.36 -15.62 -8.78
CA MET A 31 -0.96 -16.26 -8.79
C MET A 31 -1.41 -16.82 -10.12
N VAL A 32 -1.06 -16.16 -11.23
CA VAL A 32 -1.39 -16.65 -12.57
C VAL A 32 -0.47 -17.80 -12.96
N VAL A 33 0.82 -17.73 -12.56
CA VAL A 33 1.80 -18.78 -12.83
C VAL A 33 1.55 -20.03 -11.96
N GLY A 34 0.85 -19.89 -10.83
CA GLY A 34 0.54 -21.00 -9.91
C GLY A 34 1.54 -21.16 -8.76
N HIS A 35 2.51 -20.25 -8.62
CA HIS A 35 3.47 -20.22 -7.51
C HIS A 35 2.95 -19.36 -6.36
N VAL A 36 1.78 -19.71 -5.81
CA VAL A 36 1.21 -18.95 -4.68
C VAL A 36 1.57 -19.62 -3.37
N ASP A 37 2.60 -19.10 -2.72
CA ASP A 37 2.98 -19.57 -1.39
C ASP A 37 1.94 -19.20 -0.33
N ASN A 38 1.33 -18.01 -0.43
CA ASN A 38 0.38 -17.53 0.58
C ASN A 38 -0.75 -16.64 0.03
N PRO A 39 -1.97 -17.18 -0.15
CA PRO A 39 -3.14 -16.42 -0.61
C PRO A 39 -3.56 -15.26 0.32
N LEU A 40 -3.25 -15.34 1.62
CA LEU A 40 -3.60 -14.29 2.59
C LEU A 40 -2.80 -13.01 2.37
N GLN A 41 -1.59 -13.10 1.82
CA GLN A 41 -0.76 -11.93 1.54
C GLN A 41 -1.47 -10.95 0.60
N LYS A 42 -2.23 -11.45 -0.38
CA LYS A 42 -3.05 -10.62 -1.28
C LYS A 42 -4.03 -9.73 -0.53
N ARG A 43 -4.65 -10.27 0.52
CA ARG A 43 -5.61 -9.53 1.36
C ARG A 43 -4.90 -8.52 2.24
N LEU A 44 -3.71 -8.85 2.77
CA LEU A 44 -2.90 -7.91 3.55
C LEU A 44 -2.42 -6.73 2.69
N PHE A 45 -1.87 -6.99 1.50
CA PHE A 45 -1.41 -5.94 0.59
C PHE A 45 -2.55 -5.01 0.17
N ARG A 46 -3.72 -5.52 -0.22
CA ARG A 46 -4.88 -4.68 -0.53
C ARG A 46 -5.29 -3.77 0.62
N ARG A 47 -5.31 -4.31 1.84
CA ARG A 47 -5.65 -3.51 3.05
C ARG A 47 -4.60 -2.45 3.35
N ARG A 48 -3.31 -2.77 3.19
CA ARG A 48 -2.21 -1.82 3.39
C ARG A 48 -2.25 -0.68 2.37
N ILE A 49 -2.44 -1.00 1.09
CA ILE A 49 -2.57 0.01 0.02
C ILE A 49 -3.77 0.93 0.29
N ALA A 50 -4.93 0.37 0.64
CA ALA A 50 -6.12 1.17 0.96
C ALA A 50 -5.86 2.14 2.12
N ARG A 51 -5.19 1.68 3.19
CA ARG A 51 -4.81 2.54 4.32
C ARG A 51 -3.85 3.66 3.92
N LEU A 52 -2.83 3.37 3.12
CA LEU A 52 -1.91 4.40 2.62
C LEU A 52 -2.65 5.43 1.76
N ASN A 53 -3.54 4.99 0.88
CA ASN A 53 -4.35 5.92 0.08
C ASN A 53 -5.21 6.83 0.95
N THR A 54 -5.82 6.30 2.01
CA THR A 54 -6.58 7.12 2.98
C THR A 54 -5.69 8.13 3.70
N LEU A 55 -4.47 7.74 4.10
CA LEU A 55 -3.53 8.65 4.76
C LEU A 55 -3.02 9.75 3.81
N ILE A 56 -2.69 9.38 2.57
CA ILE A 56 -2.29 10.32 1.51
C ILE A 56 -3.41 11.33 1.24
N TYR A 57 -4.65 10.87 1.13
CA TYR A 57 -5.80 11.74 0.86
C TYR A 57 -6.10 12.72 2.01
N ASN A 58 -5.94 12.28 3.27
CA ASN A 58 -6.17 13.13 4.44
C ASN A 58 -4.90 13.87 4.91
N HIS A 59 -3.80 13.80 4.14
CA HIS A 59 -2.56 14.46 4.53
C HIS A 59 -2.76 16.00 4.43
N PRO A 60 -2.32 16.78 5.42
CA PRO A 60 -2.53 18.23 5.45
C PRO A 60 -2.02 18.94 4.19
N ASP A 61 -0.91 18.48 3.60
CA ASP A 61 -0.35 19.04 2.37
C ASP A 61 -1.28 18.91 1.15
N VAL A 62 -2.14 17.88 1.10
CA VAL A 62 -3.12 17.68 0.03
C VAL A 62 -4.46 18.34 0.38
N ALA A 63 -4.83 18.31 1.66
CA ALA A 63 -6.08 18.89 2.14
C ALA A 63 -6.07 20.43 2.13
N GLY A 64 -4.88 21.07 2.17
CA GLY A 64 -4.72 22.52 2.07
C GLY A 64 -4.82 23.09 0.66
N GLU A 65 -4.86 22.24 -0.38
CA GLU A 65 -5.00 22.64 -1.79
C GLU A 65 -6.43 22.50 -2.34
N MET A 66 -7.42 22.09 -1.51
CA MET A 66 -8.86 22.09 -1.84
C MET A 66 -9.58 23.29 -1.21
#